data_AF-G5AQL6-F1
#
_entry.id   AF-G5AQL6-F1
#
_cell.length_a   1.000
_cell.length_b   1.000
_cell.length_c   1.000
_cell.angle_alpha   90.00
_cell.angle_beta   90.00
_cell.angle_gamma   90.00
#
_symmetry.space_group_name_H-M   'P 1'
#
loop_
_entity.id
_entity.type
_entity.pdbx_description
1 polymer ?
#
loop_
_entity_poly.entity_id
_entity_poly.type
_entity_poly.pdbx_seq_one_letter_code
_entity_poly.pdbx_strand_id
1 'polypeptide(L)'
;MGKQKKARKYATMKRMLSLRDERLKEKGRLKPGKKEEKDPSALKKKEVPQHPSCLFFQYNTQLGPPSHILVDTNFINVSIKAKSGLVQSVTDCLYAKSTPGITDCVMAETGKLGQKYRVAIRIAKDPRFERLPCTHKGIYADDCLVESNSAQGLHCGRS
;
A
#
# COMPACT_ATOMS: atom_id res chain seq x y z
N MET A 1 11.74 46.38 66.61
CA MET A 1 11.57 46.51 65.14
C MET A 1 12.84 46.04 64.44
N GLY A 2 12.84 45.50 63.22
CA GLY A 2 11.75 45.08 62.33
C GLY A 2 12.34 44.62 60.97
N LYS A 3 11.90 43.50 60.37
CA LYS A 3 12.54 42.96 59.14
C LYS A 3 11.89 43.48 57.85
N GLN A 4 12.71 43.91 56.89
CA GLN A 4 12.27 44.38 55.57
C GLN A 4 11.41 43.32 54.86
N LYS A 5 10.25 43.75 54.36
CA LYS A 5 9.32 42.87 53.61
C LYS A 5 9.87 42.63 52.21
N LYS A 6 10.00 41.36 51.80
CA LYS A 6 10.48 40.98 50.46
C LYS A 6 9.58 41.61 49.38
N ALA A 7 10.19 42.23 48.38
CA ALA A 7 9.47 42.85 47.26
C ALA A 7 8.58 41.83 46.53
N ARG A 8 7.37 42.23 46.14
CA ARG A 8 6.43 41.38 45.40
C ARG A 8 6.90 41.24 43.95
N LYS A 9 6.87 40.03 43.41
CA LYS A 9 7.16 39.78 41.99
C LYS A 9 5.92 40.12 41.15
N TYR A 10 6.11 40.87 40.07
CA TYR A 10 5.06 41.16 39.09
C TYR A 10 4.84 39.96 38.16
N ALA A 11 3.66 39.88 37.53
CA ALA A 11 3.25 38.82 36.59
C ALA A 11 3.32 37.37 37.13
N THR A 12 3.17 37.14 38.44
CA THR A 12 3.08 35.78 39.00
C THR A 12 1.74 35.12 38.67
N MET A 13 1.73 34.25 37.67
CA MET A 13 0.56 33.43 37.31
C MET A 13 0.40 32.19 38.22
N LYS A 14 -0.81 31.65 38.30
CA LYS A 14 -1.08 30.35 38.94
C LYS A 14 -0.35 29.26 38.15
N ARG A 15 0.40 28.37 38.83
CA ARG A 15 1.14 27.28 38.16
C ARG A 15 0.15 26.35 37.46
N MET A 16 0.22 26.29 36.13
CA MET A 16 -0.50 25.33 35.30
C MET A 16 0.40 24.12 34.98
N LEU A 17 -0.21 22.97 34.70
CA LEU A 17 0.53 21.76 34.30
C LEU A 17 1.19 21.99 32.93
N SER A 18 2.47 21.65 32.80
CA SER A 18 3.18 21.82 31.53
C SER A 18 2.89 20.67 30.56
N LEU A 19 2.86 20.93 29.25
CA LEU A 19 2.68 19.91 28.20
C LEU A 19 3.85 18.89 28.10
N ARG A 20 4.89 19.07 28.92
CA ARG A 20 6.08 18.20 29.01
C ARG A 20 6.10 17.38 30.31
N ASP A 21 5.18 17.65 31.24
CA ASP A 21 5.14 17.00 32.56
C ASP A 21 5.04 15.48 32.43
N GLU A 22 5.72 14.77 33.32
CA GLU A 22 5.83 13.31 33.32
C GLU A 22 4.55 12.62 33.77
N ARG A 23 3.69 13.35 34.50
CA ARG A 23 2.35 12.87 34.93
C ARG A 23 1.31 12.89 33.81
N LEU A 24 1.64 13.45 32.65
CA LEU A 24 0.74 13.59 31.52
C LEU A 24 0.74 12.31 30.66
N LYS A 25 -0.45 11.72 30.44
CA LYS A 25 -0.60 10.53 29.58
C LYS A 25 -0.01 10.81 28.20
N GLU A 26 0.68 9.81 27.62
CA GLU A 26 1.51 9.96 26.42
C GLU A 26 0.78 10.61 25.22
N LYS A 27 -0.53 10.38 25.09
CA LYS A 27 -1.40 10.97 24.05
C LYS A 27 -1.61 12.49 24.15
N GLY A 28 -1.43 13.08 25.34
CA GLY A 28 -1.53 14.53 25.57
C GLY A 28 -0.18 15.22 25.70
N ARG A 29 0.92 14.45 25.78
CA ARG A 29 2.28 14.98 25.87
C ARG A 29 2.71 15.43 24.48
N LEU A 30 3.03 16.72 24.32
CA LEU A 30 3.85 17.13 23.18
C LEU A 30 5.19 16.43 23.37
N LYS A 31 5.42 15.35 22.61
CA LYS A 31 6.67 14.59 22.66
C LYS A 31 7.81 15.60 22.54
N PRO A 32 8.70 15.74 23.55
CA PRO A 32 9.90 16.52 23.34
C PRO A 32 10.59 15.87 22.15
N GLY A 33 10.83 16.65 21.11
CA GLY A 33 11.39 16.16 19.86
C GLY A 33 12.80 15.68 20.10
N LYS A 34 12.96 14.44 20.59
CA LYS A 34 14.08 13.58 20.29
C LYS A 34 14.03 13.33 18.78
N LYS A 35 14.43 14.35 18.03
CA LYS A 35 15.39 14.11 16.97
C LYS A 35 16.53 13.41 17.69
N GLU A 36 16.66 12.12 17.45
CA GLU A 36 17.95 11.46 17.64
C GLU A 36 18.96 12.37 16.94
N GLU A 37 19.99 12.79 17.67
CA GLU A 37 21.15 13.42 17.05
C GLU A 37 21.83 12.33 16.24
N LYS A 38 21.33 12.11 15.02
CA LYS A 38 21.94 11.22 14.05
C LYS A 38 23.37 11.67 13.90
N ASP A 39 24.31 10.79 14.22
CA ASP A 39 25.74 11.09 14.18
C ASP A 39 26.10 11.83 12.89
N PRO A 40 26.94 12.87 12.92
CA PRO A 40 27.27 13.63 11.71
C PRO A 40 27.93 12.78 10.62
N SER A 41 28.42 11.58 10.96
CA SER A 41 28.95 10.56 10.03
C SER A 41 27.90 9.57 9.51
N ALA A 42 26.69 9.54 10.06
CA ALA A 42 25.61 8.69 9.57
C ALA A 42 25.06 9.25 8.25
N LEU A 43 25.42 8.59 7.14
CA LEU A 43 24.93 8.89 5.79
C LEU A 43 23.42 9.13 5.80
N LYS A 44 23.01 10.38 5.58
CA LYS A 44 21.61 10.74 5.29
C LYS A 44 21.25 10.16 3.93
N LYS A 45 20.86 8.88 3.92
CA LYS A 45 20.29 8.21 2.75
C LYS A 45 19.06 8.99 2.30
N LYS A 46 19.22 9.82 1.27
CA LYS A 46 18.11 10.28 0.45
C LYS A 46 17.74 9.11 -0.44
N GLU A 47 16.75 8.35 -0.02
CA GLU A 47 16.11 7.33 -0.86
C GLU A 47 15.30 8.08 -1.93
N VAL A 48 15.98 8.43 -3.02
CA VAL A 48 15.34 8.88 -4.26
C VAL A 48 15.03 7.60 -5.05
N PRO A 49 13.75 7.32 -5.37
CA PRO A 49 13.43 6.15 -6.18
C PRO A 49 14.11 6.27 -7.54
N GLN A 50 14.90 5.28 -7.91
CA GLN A 50 15.54 5.21 -9.21
C GLN A 50 14.49 4.86 -10.27
N HIS A 51 14.52 5.52 -11.43
CA HIS A 51 13.66 5.17 -12.55
C HIS A 51 13.99 3.74 -13.01
N PRO A 52 13.01 2.81 -13.13
CA PRO A 52 13.30 1.45 -13.54
C PRO A 52 13.80 1.40 -15.00
N SER A 53 14.76 0.51 -15.25
CA SER A 53 15.47 0.38 -16.53
C SER A 53 14.63 -0.15 -17.69
N CYS A 54 13.42 -0.64 -17.42
CA CYS A 54 12.46 -1.13 -18.40
C CYS A 54 11.73 -0.02 -19.19
N LEU A 55 11.72 1.19 -18.63
CA LEU A 55 10.99 2.34 -19.18
C LEU A 55 11.90 3.20 -20.06
N PHE A 56 11.58 3.28 -21.35
CA PHE A 56 12.07 4.30 -22.25
C PHE A 56 11.11 5.50 -22.19
N PHE A 57 11.47 6.52 -21.40
CA PHE A 57 10.55 7.57 -20.95
C PHE A 57 9.32 6.98 -20.24
N GLN A 58 8.15 6.99 -20.89
CA GLN A 58 6.90 6.39 -20.39
C GLN A 58 6.58 5.05 -21.06
N TYR A 59 7.34 4.63 -22.09
CA TYR A 59 7.10 3.40 -22.82
C TYR A 59 7.81 2.22 -22.14
N ASN A 60 7.04 1.21 -21.71
CA ASN A 60 7.61 -0.01 -21.15
C ASN A 60 7.97 -1.01 -22.25
N THR A 61 9.27 -1.16 -22.49
CA THR A 61 9.84 -2.05 -23.52
C THR A 61 9.67 -3.54 -23.22
N GLN A 62 9.33 -3.91 -21.98
CA GLN A 62 9.16 -5.29 -21.54
C GLN A 62 7.71 -5.79 -21.68
N LEU A 63 6.79 -4.95 -22.17
CA LEU A 63 5.42 -5.31 -22.57
C LEU A 63 5.40 -6.16 -23.85
N GLY A 64 5.95 -7.39 -23.76
CA GLY A 64 5.92 -8.40 -24.81
C GLY A 64 5.04 -9.62 -24.44
N PRO A 65 4.61 -10.43 -25.42
CA PRO A 65 3.95 -11.71 -25.17
C PRO A 65 4.94 -12.75 -24.59
N PRO A 66 4.55 -13.58 -23.61
CA PRO A 66 3.23 -13.65 -22.96
C PRO A 66 3.03 -12.56 -21.89
N SER A 67 1.88 -11.89 -21.94
CA SER A 67 1.54 -10.80 -21.01
C SER A 67 0.92 -11.32 -19.71
N HIS A 68 1.35 -10.79 -18.55
CA HIS A 68 0.93 -11.23 -17.21
C HIS A 68 -0.04 -10.21 -16.58
N ILE A 69 -1.34 -10.46 -16.68
CA ILE A 69 -2.34 -9.42 -16.42
C ILE A 69 -2.96 -9.61 -15.03
N LEU A 70 -2.75 -8.65 -14.13
CA LEU A 70 -3.42 -8.66 -12.82
C LEU A 70 -4.94 -8.49 -13.00
N VAL A 71 -5.70 -9.36 -12.35
CA VAL A 71 -7.17 -9.34 -12.33
C VAL A 71 -7.67 -8.92 -10.97
N ASP A 72 -8.54 -7.90 -10.96
CA ASP A 72 -9.24 -7.41 -9.76
C ASP A 72 -10.65 -8.03 -9.59
N THR A 73 -11.16 -7.98 -8.35
CA THR A 73 -12.51 -8.34 -7.94
C THR A 73 -13.60 -7.72 -8.83
N ASN A 74 -13.49 -6.43 -9.16
CA ASN A 74 -14.48 -5.75 -9.98
C ASN A 74 -14.46 -6.25 -11.43
N PHE A 75 -13.28 -6.55 -11.97
CA PHE A 75 -13.15 -7.12 -13.31
C PHE A 75 -13.82 -8.50 -13.41
N ILE A 76 -13.64 -9.36 -12.40
CA ILE A 76 -14.35 -10.65 -12.31
C ILE A 76 -15.86 -10.44 -12.22
N ASN A 77 -16.32 -9.46 -11.44
CA ASN A 77 -17.74 -9.16 -11.28
C ASN A 77 -18.39 -8.62 -12.56
N VAL A 78 -17.65 -7.83 -13.35
CA VAL A 78 -18.10 -7.32 -14.65
C VAL A 78 -18.12 -8.44 -15.69
N SER A 79 -17.09 -9.29 -15.76
CA SER A 79 -17.04 -10.39 -16.74
C SER A 79 -18.19 -11.40 -16.56
N ILE A 80 -18.57 -11.70 -15.30
CA ILE A 80 -19.71 -12.57 -14.99
C ILE A 80 -21.03 -11.95 -15.46
N LYS A 81 -21.22 -10.64 -15.27
CA LYS A 81 -22.41 -9.92 -15.77
C LYS A 81 -22.46 -9.91 -17.30
N ALA A 82 -21.31 -9.72 -17.95
CA ALA A 82 -21.17 -9.73 -19.41
C ALA A 82 -21.23 -11.15 -20.02
N LYS A 83 -21.14 -12.21 -19.20
CA LYS A 83 -21.01 -13.62 -19.61
C LYS A 83 -19.76 -13.90 -20.46
N SER A 84 -18.72 -13.08 -20.31
CA SER A 84 -17.47 -13.20 -21.07
C SER A 84 -16.47 -14.11 -20.34
N GLY A 85 -15.87 -15.06 -21.06
CA GLY A 85 -14.79 -15.88 -20.52
C GLY A 85 -13.50 -15.07 -20.38
N LEU A 86 -13.11 -14.72 -19.15
CA LEU A 86 -11.99 -13.82 -18.83
C LEU A 86 -10.74 -14.06 -19.70
N VAL A 87 -10.13 -15.25 -19.62
CA VAL A 87 -8.90 -15.62 -20.34
C VAL A 87 -9.02 -15.35 -21.85
N GLN A 88 -10.16 -15.73 -22.44
CA GLN A 88 -10.40 -15.59 -23.87
C GLN A 88 -10.65 -14.12 -24.24
N SER A 89 -11.52 -13.41 -23.52
CA SER A 89 -11.79 -11.98 -23.77
C SER A 89 -10.53 -11.10 -23.67
N VAL A 90 -9.58 -11.46 -22.81
CA VAL A 90 -8.30 -10.74 -22.68
C VAL A 90 -7.34 -11.09 -23.83
N THR A 91 -7.32 -12.35 -24.26
CA THR A 91 -6.55 -12.80 -25.44
C THR A 91 -7.07 -12.14 -26.71
N ASP A 92 -8.39 -12.10 -26.91
CA ASP A 92 -9.06 -11.49 -28.06
C ASP A 92 -8.88 -9.95 -28.07
N CYS A 93 -8.80 -9.31 -26.90
CA CYS A 93 -8.57 -7.87 -26.76
C CYS A 93 -7.13 -7.45 -27.09
N LEU A 94 -6.14 -8.28 -26.74
CA LEU A 94 -4.72 -7.97 -26.92
C LEU A 94 -4.09 -8.62 -28.15
N TYR A 95 -4.81 -9.51 -28.83
CA TYR A 95 -4.32 -10.34 -29.95
C TYR A 95 -3.01 -11.10 -29.63
N ALA A 96 -2.80 -11.41 -28.35
CA ALA A 96 -1.57 -11.99 -27.83
C ALA A 96 -1.87 -12.99 -26.71
N LYS A 97 -0.98 -13.98 -26.54
CA LYS A 97 -1.10 -14.95 -25.43
C LYS A 97 -0.97 -14.22 -24.10
N SER A 98 -2.06 -14.17 -23.34
CA SER A 98 -2.11 -13.57 -22.00
C SER A 98 -2.32 -14.62 -20.91
N THR A 99 -1.61 -14.48 -19.79
CA THR A 99 -1.82 -15.29 -18.58
C THR A 99 -2.36 -14.36 -17.49
N PRO A 100 -3.66 -14.45 -17.13
CA PRO A 100 -4.20 -13.61 -16.05
C PRO A 100 -3.74 -14.12 -14.68
N GLY A 101 -3.25 -13.21 -13.85
CA GLY A 101 -2.82 -13.44 -12.48
C GLY A 101 -3.85 -12.93 -11.46
N ILE A 102 -4.11 -13.71 -10.41
CA ILE A 102 -4.97 -13.34 -9.29
C ILE A 102 -4.14 -13.32 -8.01
N THR A 103 -4.19 -12.22 -7.28
CA THR A 103 -3.53 -12.08 -5.98
C THR A 103 -4.37 -12.69 -4.85
N ASP A 104 -3.71 -13.17 -3.79
CA ASP A 104 -4.42 -13.75 -2.64
C ASP A 104 -5.34 -12.74 -1.92
N CYS A 105 -5.06 -11.43 -1.98
CA CYS A 105 -5.96 -10.39 -1.46
C CYS A 105 -7.26 -10.26 -2.28
N VAL A 106 -7.19 -10.25 -3.62
CA VAL A 106 -8.37 -10.27 -4.51
C VAL A 106 -9.22 -11.52 -4.24
N MET A 107 -8.58 -12.66 -4.03
CA MET A 107 -9.25 -13.90 -3.66
C MET A 107 -9.93 -13.81 -2.28
N ALA A 108 -9.26 -13.24 -1.28
CA ALA A 108 -9.80 -13.04 0.07
C ALA A 108 -10.98 -12.05 0.08
N GLU A 109 -10.88 -10.96 -0.66
CA GLU A 109 -11.94 -9.95 -0.80
C GLU A 109 -13.17 -10.51 -1.51
N THR A 110 -12.98 -11.22 -2.63
CA THR A 110 -14.07 -11.96 -3.32
C THR A 110 -14.74 -12.98 -2.37
N GLY A 111 -13.97 -13.59 -1.46
CA GLY A 111 -14.48 -14.46 -0.40
C GLY A 111 -15.38 -13.73 0.62
N LYS A 112 -15.07 -12.48 0.98
CA LYS A 112 -15.87 -11.68 1.93
C LYS A 112 -17.22 -11.24 1.39
N LEU A 113 -17.36 -11.10 0.08
CA LEU A 113 -18.65 -10.77 -0.56
C LEU A 113 -19.71 -11.89 -0.43
N GLY A 114 -19.31 -13.06 0.08
CA GLY A 114 -20.22 -14.09 0.57
C GLY A 114 -20.82 -14.98 -0.52
N GLN A 115 -21.89 -15.71 -0.17
CA GLN A 115 -22.40 -16.80 -1.02
C GLN A 115 -22.87 -16.36 -2.41
N LYS A 116 -23.28 -15.10 -2.57
CA LYS A 116 -23.69 -14.52 -3.87
C LYS A 116 -22.57 -14.59 -4.92
N TYR A 117 -21.31 -14.57 -4.50
CA TYR A 117 -20.12 -14.55 -5.35
C TYR A 117 -19.46 -15.93 -5.49
N ARG A 118 -20.16 -17.02 -5.15
CA ARG A 118 -19.65 -18.41 -5.33
C ARG A 118 -19.20 -18.72 -6.75
N VAL A 119 -19.81 -18.10 -7.77
CA VAL A 119 -19.39 -18.25 -9.17
C VAL A 119 -18.04 -17.54 -9.41
N ALA A 120 -17.87 -16.31 -8.91
CA ALA A 120 -16.60 -15.58 -8.98
C ALA A 120 -15.47 -16.35 -8.27
N ILE A 121 -15.73 -16.89 -7.08
CA ILE A 121 -14.77 -17.71 -6.34
C ILE A 121 -14.39 -18.99 -7.11
N ARG A 122 -15.31 -19.60 -7.87
CA ARG A 122 -14.99 -20.76 -8.72
C ARG A 122 -14.12 -20.38 -9.91
N ILE A 123 -14.46 -19.27 -10.59
CA ILE A 123 -13.68 -18.75 -11.73
C ILE A 123 -12.26 -18.37 -11.28
N ALA A 124 -12.12 -17.68 -10.14
CA ALA A 124 -10.83 -17.33 -9.55
C ALA A 124 -9.99 -18.54 -9.06
N LYS A 125 -10.56 -19.76 -9.08
CA LYS A 125 -9.86 -21.03 -8.77
C LYS A 125 -9.54 -21.87 -10.01
N ASP A 126 -9.91 -21.42 -11.21
CA ASP A 126 -9.59 -22.11 -12.46
C ASP A 126 -8.05 -22.16 -12.63
N PRO A 127 -7.45 -23.34 -12.91
CA PRO A 127 -6.00 -23.51 -13.09
C PRO A 127 -5.39 -22.68 -14.24
N ARG A 128 -6.22 -22.06 -15.10
CA ARG A 128 -5.77 -21.10 -16.13
C ARG A 128 -5.30 -19.76 -15.55
N PHE A 129 -5.64 -19.44 -14.30
CA PHE A 129 -5.14 -18.25 -13.61
C PHE A 129 -3.87 -18.57 -12.83
N GLU A 130 -2.85 -17.73 -12.97
CA GLU A 130 -1.69 -17.76 -12.09
C GLU A 130 -2.06 -17.19 -10.72
N ARG A 131 -1.66 -17.86 -9.62
CA ARG A 131 -1.84 -17.29 -8.28
C ARG A 131 -0.58 -16.58 -7.81
N LEU A 132 -0.76 -15.35 -7.36
CA LEU A 132 0.30 -14.47 -6.89
C LEU A 132 0.18 -14.30 -5.37
N PRO A 133 1.06 -14.93 -4.57
CA PRO A 133 1.02 -14.81 -3.12
C PRO A 133 1.40 -13.39 -2.69
N CYS A 134 0.61 -12.80 -1.78
CA CYS A 134 0.81 -11.43 -1.34
C CYS A 134 1.15 -11.36 0.16
N THR A 135 2.20 -10.62 0.52
CA THR A 135 2.78 -10.59 1.87
C THR A 135 2.54 -9.25 2.59
N HIS A 136 1.33 -8.70 2.49
CA HIS A 136 0.95 -7.43 3.14
C HIS A 136 -0.07 -7.65 4.27
N LYS A 137 -0.12 -6.71 5.22
CA LYS A 137 -1.05 -6.77 6.36
C LYS A 137 -2.40 -6.17 5.99
N GLY A 138 -3.26 -6.98 5.37
CA GLY A 138 -4.60 -6.57 4.99
C GLY A 138 -5.23 -7.56 4.02
N ILE A 139 -6.31 -7.12 3.38
CA ILE A 139 -6.93 -7.80 2.23
C ILE A 139 -7.40 -6.78 1.18
N TYR A 140 -6.99 -5.52 1.30
CA TYR A 140 -7.46 -4.45 0.44
C TYR A 140 -6.73 -4.56 -0.91
N ALA A 141 -7.46 -4.98 -1.95
CA ALA A 141 -6.83 -5.34 -3.21
C ALA A 141 -6.10 -4.16 -3.88
N ASP A 142 -6.71 -2.97 -3.90
CA ASP A 142 -6.16 -1.79 -4.60
C ASP A 142 -4.73 -1.47 -4.16
N ASP A 143 -4.47 -1.36 -2.85
CA ASP A 143 -3.13 -1.07 -2.31
C ASP A 143 -2.11 -2.13 -2.75
N CYS A 144 -2.49 -3.41 -2.70
CA CYS A 144 -1.61 -4.51 -3.13
C CYS A 144 -1.37 -4.49 -4.63
N LEU A 145 -2.36 -4.14 -5.45
CA LEU A 145 -2.22 -4.04 -6.90
C LEU A 145 -1.33 -2.85 -7.27
N VAL A 146 -1.50 -1.71 -6.60
CA VAL A 146 -0.63 -0.53 -6.78
C VAL A 146 0.80 -0.82 -6.33
N GLU A 147 1.01 -1.45 -5.18
CA GLU A 147 2.34 -1.84 -4.69
C GLU A 147 3.01 -2.87 -5.61
N SER A 148 2.28 -3.89 -6.08
CA SER A 148 2.81 -4.89 -7.02
C SER A 148 3.24 -4.25 -8.35
N ASN A 149 2.38 -3.41 -8.93
CA ASN A 149 2.71 -2.65 -10.14
C ASN A 149 3.91 -1.70 -9.94
N SER A 150 3.99 -1.02 -8.80
CA SER A 150 5.06 -0.05 -8.51
C SER A 150 6.41 -0.70 -8.20
N ALA A 151 6.40 -1.83 -7.48
CA ALA A 151 7.62 -2.55 -7.10
C ALA A 151 8.21 -3.34 -8.27
N GLN A 152 7.37 -3.85 -9.17
CA GLN A 152 7.83 -4.67 -10.28
C GLN A 152 7.98 -3.82 -11.56
N GLY A 153 7.01 -2.98 -11.95
CA GLY A 153 7.00 -2.35 -13.29
C GLY A 153 6.99 -3.38 -14.44
N LEU A 154 6.70 -4.64 -14.10
CA LEU A 154 7.10 -5.88 -14.79
C LEU A 154 5.87 -6.82 -14.93
N HIS A 155 4.65 -6.27 -14.91
CA HIS A 155 3.45 -7.04 -15.30
C HIS A 155 3.24 -7.09 -16.83
N CYS A 156 4.28 -6.76 -17.60
CA CYS A 156 4.91 -7.83 -18.39
C CYS A 156 6.40 -7.89 -18.09
N GLY A 157 6.95 -9.10 -18.19
CA GLY A 157 8.32 -9.42 -17.84
C GLY A 157 8.41 -10.05 -16.46
N ARG A 158 8.64 -11.37 -16.40
CA ARG A 158 9.54 -11.87 -15.36
C ARG A 158 10.88 -12.10 -16.03
N SER A 159 11.93 -11.60 -15.40
CA SER A 159 13.31 -12.07 -15.54
C SER A 159 13.78 -12.49 -14.15
#